data_AF-A0A9P8HXN2-F1
#
_entry.id   AF-A0A9P8HXN2-F1
#
_cell.length_a   1.000
_cell.length_b   1.000
_cell.length_c   1.000
_cell.angle_alpha   90.00
_cell.angle_beta   90.00
_cell.angle_gamma   90.00
#
_symmetry.space_group_name_H-M   'P 1'
#
loop_
_entity.id
_entity.type
_entity.pdbx_description
1 polymer ?
#
loop_
_entity_poly.entity_id
_entity_poly.type
_entity_poly.pdbx_seq_one_letter_code
_entity_poly.pdbx_strand_id
1 'polypeptide(L)'
;MTAVCPSLYTAAKGCWNATTPEKCFCPSIKSIRCPGICATGDAPAAYINWVLKMCDKNDTSNYNATARSSQFRQQWVDFPTLQDDAYGALFPWQWQVKYQQNAAAGANATSYVCPSIQAKLGSFAFVNVLVFVVAAVVGRRDVIEWITNKRCGKLGHHTTFLFTAILSVALNLSANLINAAIIRRNPGFQNVNIGSLVLFWASRPRLAWAAGILVRVQSDKEIYWSLGASAILAEIILQAVGSVYIGITGNWARRYHFYLAHHLDNVPHGNDALLMYGGALLWLVAIGGAVIKAFLTYTSVGQLLMAGLGTVSRFSARVLEYTWKLTYWLLVGFAKFVWKWTKKSTIVLGKSILWGWRWIKIGVVTAHLYFLRKIYDHPQQSLPVVPPRPKWQQVNSMPLDLKPRPGFPPERRQSAQADMTRSFLDDILLVMMFLMIPFIGQWMFWTGYLRMAGSL
;
A
#
# COMPACT_ATOMS: atom_id res chain seq x y z
N MET A 1 -34.19 11.36 -16.02
CA MET A 1 -35.02 10.27 -16.57
C MET A 1 -35.97 10.71 -17.69
N THR A 2 -36.81 11.73 -17.49
CA THR A 2 -37.80 12.19 -18.50
C THR A 2 -37.22 12.50 -19.88
N ALA A 3 -36.05 13.14 -19.95
CA ALA A 3 -35.36 13.44 -21.21
C ALA A 3 -34.54 12.27 -21.78
N VAL A 4 -34.22 11.27 -20.96
CA VAL A 4 -33.22 10.23 -21.26
C VAL A 4 -33.86 8.92 -21.70
N CYS A 5 -34.99 8.54 -21.09
CA CYS A 5 -35.85 7.47 -21.60
C CYS A 5 -37.33 7.79 -21.36
N PRO A 6 -37.94 8.62 -22.24
CA PRO A 6 -39.33 9.06 -22.09
C PRO A 6 -40.35 7.91 -22.06
N SER A 7 -40.09 6.85 -22.83
CA SER A 7 -40.93 5.64 -22.91
C SER A 7 -40.99 4.90 -21.58
N LEU A 8 -39.84 4.64 -20.96
CA LEU A 8 -39.78 3.99 -19.66
C LEU A 8 -40.38 4.86 -18.55
N TYR A 9 -40.12 6.18 -18.59
CA TYR A 9 -40.71 7.11 -17.64
C TYR A 9 -42.25 7.12 -17.74
N THR A 10 -42.78 7.13 -18.96
CA THR A 10 -44.23 7.11 -19.20
C THR A 10 -44.86 5.81 -18.71
N ALA A 11 -44.21 4.66 -18.97
CA ALA A 11 -44.64 3.37 -18.45
C ALA A 11 -44.62 3.34 -16.91
N ALA A 12 -43.53 3.81 -16.29
CA ALA A 12 -43.41 3.91 -14.83
C ALA A 12 -44.51 4.78 -14.22
N LYS A 13 -44.75 5.96 -14.82
CA LYS A 13 -45.78 6.90 -14.36
C LYS A 13 -47.19 6.32 -14.48
N GLY A 14 -47.48 5.60 -15.56
CA GLY A 14 -48.76 4.90 -15.74
C GLY A 14 -48.98 3.80 -14.69
N CYS A 15 -47.91 3.15 -14.24
CA CYS A 15 -47.97 2.09 -13.24
C CYS A 15 -47.91 2.56 -11.78
N TRP A 16 -47.64 3.85 -11.53
CA TRP A 16 -47.43 4.37 -10.17
C TRP A 16 -48.66 4.22 -9.25
N ASN A 17 -49.86 4.34 -9.83
CA ASN A 17 -51.13 4.21 -9.10
C ASN A 17 -51.72 2.79 -9.15
N ALA A 18 -51.02 1.81 -9.72
CA ALA A 18 -51.51 0.43 -9.76
C ALA A 18 -51.46 -0.21 -8.37
N THR A 19 -52.37 -1.14 -8.08
CA THR A 19 -52.39 -1.92 -6.83
C THR A 19 -51.12 -2.77 -6.64
N THR A 20 -50.52 -3.20 -7.75
CA THR A 20 -49.22 -3.90 -7.79
C THR A 20 -48.30 -3.23 -8.82
N PRO A 21 -47.65 -2.11 -8.46
CA PRO A 21 -46.82 -1.33 -9.38
C PRO A 21 -45.74 -2.16 -10.06
N GLU A 22 -45.14 -3.13 -9.37
CA GLU A 22 -44.11 -4.03 -9.90
C GLU A 22 -44.63 -4.93 -11.02
N LYS A 23 -45.83 -5.50 -10.89
CA LYS A 23 -46.42 -6.34 -11.94
C LYS A 23 -46.77 -5.54 -13.19
N CYS A 24 -47.08 -4.26 -13.02
CA CYS A 24 -47.37 -3.34 -14.12
C CYS A 24 -46.07 -2.86 -14.81
N PHE A 25 -45.06 -2.46 -14.04
CA PHE A 25 -43.87 -1.79 -14.54
C PHE A 25 -42.80 -2.74 -15.10
N CYS A 26 -42.59 -3.90 -14.46
CA CYS A 26 -41.50 -4.82 -14.81
C CYS A 26 -41.60 -5.43 -16.22
N PRO A 27 -42.78 -5.72 -16.78
CA PRO A 27 -42.90 -6.12 -18.19
C PRO A 27 -42.36 -5.05 -19.17
N SER A 28 -42.57 -3.76 -18.87
CA SER A 28 -42.07 -2.66 -19.71
C SER A 28 -40.55 -2.55 -19.69
N ILE A 29 -39.89 -2.82 -18.56
CA ILE A 29 -38.42 -2.88 -18.50
C ILE A 29 -37.85 -3.99 -19.39
N LYS A 30 -38.55 -5.11 -19.52
CA LYS A 30 -38.08 -6.23 -20.36
C LYS A 30 -38.09 -5.89 -21.84
N SER A 31 -39.04 -5.08 -22.30
CA SER A 31 -39.26 -4.80 -23.72
C SER A 31 -38.70 -3.46 -24.21
N ILE A 32 -38.54 -2.47 -23.33
CA ILE A 32 -38.08 -1.13 -23.69
C ILE A 32 -36.57 -1.03 -23.53
N ARG A 33 -35.86 -0.66 -24.60
CA ARG A 33 -34.43 -0.31 -24.55
C ARG A 33 -34.25 1.18 -24.22
N CYS A 34 -33.34 1.47 -23.29
CA CYS A 34 -33.01 2.82 -22.82
C CYS A 34 -31.49 3.02 -22.78
N PRO A 35 -30.79 3.06 -23.93
CA PRO A 35 -29.32 3.11 -23.99
C PRO A 35 -28.70 4.39 -23.41
N GLY A 36 -29.50 5.38 -23.00
CA GLY A 36 -29.02 6.63 -22.40
C GLY A 36 -29.13 6.71 -20.88
N ILE A 37 -29.85 5.79 -20.20
CA ILE A 37 -30.23 5.95 -18.78
C ILE A 37 -29.04 6.18 -17.85
N CYS A 38 -27.86 5.67 -18.24
CA CYS A 38 -26.61 5.81 -17.50
C CYS A 38 -25.53 6.63 -18.23
N ALA A 39 -25.83 7.16 -19.42
CA ALA A 39 -24.87 7.93 -20.22
C ALA A 39 -24.46 9.26 -19.54
N THR A 40 -25.31 9.80 -18.65
CA THR A 40 -25.05 11.03 -17.89
C THR A 40 -24.23 10.83 -16.62
N GLY A 41 -23.66 9.64 -16.39
CA GLY A 41 -22.85 9.36 -15.21
C GLY A 41 -23.67 9.21 -13.92
N ASP A 42 -24.99 9.02 -14.03
CA ASP A 42 -25.84 8.62 -12.91
C ASP A 42 -25.59 7.14 -12.60
N ALA A 43 -25.38 6.82 -11.31
CA ALA A 43 -24.85 5.54 -10.82
C ALA A 43 -25.58 4.31 -11.40
N PRO A 44 -25.02 3.61 -12.42
CA PRO A 44 -25.69 2.50 -13.10
C PRO A 44 -25.96 1.33 -12.12
N ALA A 45 -25.05 1.16 -11.17
CA ALA A 45 -25.16 0.26 -10.04
C ALA A 45 -26.45 0.49 -9.22
N ALA A 46 -26.74 1.74 -8.86
CA ALA A 46 -27.91 2.09 -8.07
C ALA A 46 -29.20 1.80 -8.85
N TYR A 47 -29.21 2.09 -10.15
CA TYR A 47 -30.33 1.79 -11.04
C TYR A 47 -30.59 0.29 -11.15
N ILE A 48 -29.55 -0.51 -11.43
CA ILE A 48 -29.67 -1.98 -11.48
C ILE A 48 -30.21 -2.53 -10.16
N ASN A 49 -29.64 -2.11 -9.03
CA ASN A 49 -30.11 -2.57 -7.72
C ASN A 49 -31.57 -2.19 -7.46
N TRP A 50 -31.99 -0.98 -7.85
CA TRP A 50 -33.37 -0.55 -7.71
C TRP A 50 -34.32 -1.39 -8.57
N VAL A 51 -34.00 -1.59 -9.86
CA VAL A 51 -34.82 -2.42 -10.76
C VAL A 51 -34.94 -3.84 -10.23
N LEU A 52 -33.83 -4.47 -9.85
CA LEU A 52 -33.84 -5.83 -9.32
C LEU A 52 -34.60 -5.90 -7.98
N LYS A 53 -34.43 -4.92 -7.09
CA LYS A 53 -35.21 -4.86 -5.85
C LYS A 53 -36.71 -4.71 -6.10
N MET A 54 -37.15 -4.13 -7.21
CA MET A 54 -38.58 -4.00 -7.53
C MET A 54 -39.11 -5.22 -8.29
N CYS A 55 -38.37 -5.69 -9.30
CA CYS A 55 -38.84 -6.68 -10.26
C CYS A 55 -38.45 -8.13 -9.93
N ASP A 56 -37.49 -8.32 -9.02
CA ASP A 56 -36.95 -9.63 -8.64
C ASP A 56 -37.48 -10.13 -7.28
N LYS A 57 -38.36 -9.37 -6.62
CA LYS A 57 -38.87 -9.66 -5.27
C LYS A 57 -39.77 -10.89 -5.14
N ASN A 58 -40.31 -11.40 -6.24
CA ASN A 58 -41.24 -12.54 -6.21
C ASN A 58 -40.56 -13.91 -6.02
N ASP A 59 -39.23 -13.99 -5.97
CA ASP A 59 -38.49 -15.24 -5.73
C ASP A 59 -38.10 -15.40 -4.24
N THR A 60 -38.90 -14.84 -3.33
CA THR A 60 -38.66 -14.82 -1.88
C THR A 60 -39.00 -16.14 -1.16
N SER A 61 -39.50 -17.16 -1.86
CA SER A 61 -39.94 -18.41 -1.21
C SER A 61 -38.88 -19.49 -1.05
N ASN A 62 -37.68 -19.38 -1.63
CA ASN A 62 -36.62 -20.38 -1.41
C ASN A 62 -35.22 -19.77 -1.37
N TYR A 63 -34.62 -19.89 -0.18
CA TYR A 63 -33.34 -19.37 0.27
C TYR A 63 -32.14 -20.02 -0.44
N ASN A 64 -32.01 -19.86 -1.77
CA ASN A 64 -30.83 -20.24 -2.55
C ASN A 64 -30.55 -19.16 -3.61
N ALA A 65 -30.30 -17.93 -3.13
CA ALA A 65 -30.14 -16.70 -3.91
C ALA A 65 -28.89 -16.65 -4.82
N THR A 66 -28.08 -17.71 -4.88
CA THR A 66 -26.82 -17.73 -5.64
C THR A 66 -26.89 -18.53 -6.95
N ALA A 67 -27.96 -19.27 -7.22
CA ALA A 67 -28.02 -20.18 -8.38
C ALA A 67 -29.07 -19.85 -9.44
N ARG A 68 -30.01 -18.93 -9.19
CA ARG A 68 -30.91 -18.41 -10.23
C ARG A 68 -30.61 -16.94 -10.46
N SER A 69 -29.84 -16.66 -11.51
CA SER A 69 -30.06 -15.45 -12.29
C SER A 69 -31.56 -15.42 -12.58
N SER A 70 -32.29 -14.51 -11.95
CA SER A 70 -33.73 -14.48 -12.08
C SER A 70 -34.14 -14.44 -13.55
N GLN A 71 -35.22 -15.16 -13.89
CA GLN A 71 -35.81 -15.13 -15.22
C GLN A 71 -35.99 -13.69 -15.73
N PHE A 72 -36.20 -12.75 -14.80
CA PHE A 72 -36.20 -11.32 -15.06
C PHE A 72 -34.87 -10.81 -15.66
N ARG A 73 -33.71 -11.08 -15.05
CA ARG A 73 -32.39 -10.64 -15.55
C ARG A 73 -32.12 -11.11 -16.98
N GLN A 74 -32.49 -12.34 -17.29
CA GLN A 74 -32.30 -12.91 -18.63
C GLN A 74 -33.23 -12.27 -19.68
N GLN A 75 -34.40 -11.80 -19.26
CA GLN A 75 -35.38 -11.14 -20.13
C GLN A 75 -35.22 -9.62 -20.20
N TRP A 76 -34.41 -9.03 -19.30
CA TRP A 76 -34.18 -7.60 -19.28
C TRP A 76 -33.17 -7.23 -20.37
N VAL A 77 -33.70 -6.69 -21.47
CA VAL A 77 -32.96 -6.41 -22.70
C VAL A 77 -31.71 -5.52 -22.52
N ASP A 78 -31.74 -4.57 -21.59
CA ASP A 78 -30.61 -3.66 -21.34
C ASP A 78 -29.67 -4.15 -20.23
N PHE A 79 -29.98 -5.26 -19.56
CA PHE A 79 -29.21 -5.70 -18.40
C PHE A 79 -27.72 -5.90 -18.70
N PRO A 80 -27.30 -6.58 -19.80
CA PRO A 80 -25.87 -6.73 -20.12
C PRO A 80 -25.16 -5.39 -20.33
N THR A 81 -25.75 -4.48 -21.10
CA THR A 81 -25.19 -3.15 -21.37
C THR A 81 -25.05 -2.33 -20.08
N LEU A 82 -26.10 -2.30 -19.26
CA LEU A 82 -26.06 -1.59 -17.97
C LEU A 82 -25.06 -2.21 -17.01
N GLN A 83 -24.87 -3.52 -17.08
CA GLN A 83 -23.92 -4.25 -16.26
C GLN A 83 -22.47 -3.89 -16.65
N ASP A 84 -22.19 -3.78 -17.95
CA ASP A 84 -20.92 -3.31 -18.48
C ASP A 84 -20.66 -1.84 -18.13
N ASP A 85 -21.68 -0.98 -18.24
CA ASP A 85 -21.61 0.43 -17.84
C ASP A 85 -21.38 0.58 -16.33
N ALA A 86 -22.08 -0.21 -15.51
CA ALA A 86 -21.91 -0.25 -14.06
C ALA A 86 -20.49 -0.68 -13.68
N TYR A 87 -19.96 -1.70 -14.35
CA TYR A 87 -18.59 -2.15 -14.17
C TYR A 87 -17.58 -1.07 -14.59
N GLY A 88 -17.80 -0.42 -15.73
CA GLY A 88 -17.00 0.71 -16.18
C GLY A 88 -16.97 1.86 -15.17
N ALA A 89 -18.10 2.15 -14.54
CA ALA A 89 -18.26 3.19 -13.52
C ALA A 89 -17.55 2.88 -12.18
N LEU A 90 -17.08 1.64 -11.96
CA LEU A 90 -16.28 1.30 -10.78
C LEU A 90 -14.86 1.90 -10.85
N PHE A 91 -14.36 2.18 -12.05
CA PHE A 91 -13.03 2.77 -12.22
C PHE A 91 -13.11 4.29 -12.08
N PRO A 92 -12.37 4.90 -11.15
CA PRO A 92 -12.45 6.34 -10.90
C PRO A 92 -11.64 7.17 -11.92
N TRP A 93 -11.10 6.54 -12.96
CA TRP A 93 -10.32 7.14 -14.04
C TRP A 93 -10.83 6.65 -15.39
N GLN A 94 -10.59 7.44 -16.44
CA GLN A 94 -11.16 7.19 -17.78
C GLN A 94 -10.38 6.17 -18.62
N TRP A 95 -9.15 5.83 -18.23
CA TRP A 95 -8.34 4.86 -18.97
C TRP A 95 -8.61 3.43 -18.47
N GLN A 96 -8.63 2.46 -19.38
CA GLN A 96 -8.76 1.05 -19.01
C GLN A 96 -7.66 0.26 -19.69
N VAL A 97 -7.07 -0.66 -18.94
CA VAL A 97 -6.12 -1.63 -19.48
C VAL A 97 -6.95 -2.84 -19.91
N LYS A 98 -7.56 -2.79 -21.10
CA LYS A 98 -8.27 -3.92 -21.71
C LYS A 98 -7.41 -4.55 -22.79
N TYR A 99 -7.15 -5.85 -22.71
CA TYR A 99 -6.57 -6.58 -23.84
C TYR A 99 -7.62 -6.68 -24.97
N GLN A 100 -7.36 -6.05 -26.11
CA GLN A 100 -8.23 -6.19 -27.29
C GLN A 100 -7.86 -7.45 -28.07
N GLN A 101 -8.49 -8.57 -27.72
CA GLN A 101 -8.26 -9.85 -28.40
C GLN A 101 -8.58 -9.80 -29.91
N ASN A 102 -9.49 -8.91 -30.32
CA ASN A 102 -10.00 -8.85 -31.69
C ASN A 102 -9.16 -8.01 -32.66
N ALA A 103 -8.16 -7.26 -32.19
CA ALA A 103 -7.42 -6.32 -33.05
C ALA A 103 -6.26 -6.97 -33.84
N ALA A 104 -5.85 -8.20 -33.51
CA ALA A 104 -4.65 -8.80 -34.11
C ALA A 104 -4.74 -10.30 -34.44
N ALA A 105 -5.87 -10.95 -34.12
CA ALA A 105 -5.97 -12.40 -34.25
C ALA A 105 -6.65 -12.82 -35.56
N GLY A 106 -5.85 -12.98 -36.62
CA GLY A 106 -6.17 -14.00 -37.63
C GLY A 106 -6.32 -15.37 -36.95
N ALA A 107 -6.99 -16.33 -37.60
CA ALA A 107 -7.44 -17.62 -37.04
C ALA A 107 -6.39 -18.48 -36.29
N ASN A 108 -5.11 -18.08 -36.26
CA ASN A 108 -4.00 -18.75 -35.59
C ASN A 108 -3.44 -18.02 -34.36
N ALA A 109 -4.16 -17.06 -33.76
CA ALA A 109 -3.67 -16.41 -32.55
C ALA A 109 -3.58 -17.41 -31.38
N THR A 110 -2.36 -17.70 -30.96
CA THR A 110 -2.09 -18.43 -29.74
C THR A 110 -2.76 -17.69 -28.57
N SER A 111 -3.63 -18.39 -27.85
CA SER A 111 -4.26 -17.85 -26.64
C SER A 111 -3.17 -17.56 -25.61
N TYR A 112 -2.79 -16.29 -25.48
CA TYR A 112 -1.87 -15.88 -24.43
C TYR A 112 -2.57 -16.02 -23.08
N VAL A 113 -2.08 -16.94 -22.25
CA VAL A 113 -2.59 -17.12 -20.89
C VAL A 113 -2.10 -15.97 -20.02
N CYS A 114 -3.01 -15.06 -19.65
CA CYS A 114 -2.71 -14.00 -18.70
C CYS A 114 -2.26 -14.60 -17.35
N PRO A 115 -1.20 -14.06 -16.72
CA PRO A 115 -0.76 -14.56 -15.42
C PRO A 115 -1.87 -14.36 -14.38
N SER A 116 -2.02 -15.35 -13.49
CA SER A 116 -3.04 -15.30 -12.44
C SER A 116 -2.86 -14.08 -11.52
N ILE A 117 -3.94 -13.63 -10.90
CA ILE A 117 -3.92 -12.49 -9.95
C ILE A 117 -2.90 -12.76 -8.82
N GLN A 118 -2.81 -14.01 -8.36
CA GLN A 118 -1.84 -14.41 -7.33
C GLN A 118 -0.40 -14.29 -7.82
N ALA A 119 -0.12 -14.62 -9.09
CA ALA A 119 1.21 -14.43 -9.68
C ALA A 119 1.58 -12.94 -9.79
N LYS A 120 0.62 -12.08 -10.17
CA LYS A 120 0.81 -10.61 -10.23
C LYS A 120 1.09 -10.02 -8.84
N LEU A 121 0.31 -10.40 -7.82
CA LEU A 121 0.53 -9.94 -6.44
C LEU A 121 1.82 -10.53 -5.84
N GLY A 122 2.12 -11.80 -6.15
CA GLY A 122 3.32 -12.49 -5.71
C GLY A 122 4.59 -11.83 -6.25
N SER A 123 4.60 -11.39 -7.51
CA SER A 123 5.74 -10.67 -8.08
C SER A 123 5.97 -9.32 -7.39
N PHE A 124 4.90 -8.60 -7.01
CA PHE A 124 5.02 -7.36 -6.23
C PHE A 124 5.61 -7.60 -4.84
N ALA A 125 5.15 -8.65 -4.14
CA ALA A 125 5.71 -9.02 -2.85
C ALA A 125 7.19 -9.42 -2.97
N PHE A 126 7.51 -10.24 -3.97
CA PHE A 126 8.87 -10.70 -4.23
C PHE A 126 9.84 -9.55 -4.54
N VAL A 127 9.46 -8.64 -5.45
CA VAL A 127 10.29 -7.47 -5.80
C VAL A 127 10.52 -6.58 -4.59
N ASN A 128 9.49 -6.35 -3.76
CA ASN A 128 9.65 -5.57 -2.53
C ASN A 128 10.64 -6.21 -1.54
N VAL A 129 10.56 -7.52 -1.34
CA VAL A 129 11.50 -8.26 -0.47
C VAL A 129 12.91 -8.20 -1.05
N LEU A 130 13.07 -8.41 -2.36
CA LEU A 130 14.36 -8.34 -3.04
C LEU A 130 14.98 -6.95 -2.89
N VAL A 131 14.22 -5.89 -3.18
CA VAL A 131 14.68 -4.49 -3.02
C VAL A 131 15.05 -4.21 -1.57
N PHE A 132 14.27 -4.68 -0.60
CA PHE A 132 14.59 -4.54 0.82
C PHE A 132 15.92 -5.22 1.18
N VAL A 133 16.13 -6.47 0.76
CA VAL A 133 17.39 -7.20 1.01
C VAL A 133 18.58 -6.50 0.37
N VAL A 134 18.44 -6.07 -0.89
CA VAL A 134 19.48 -5.31 -1.59
C VAL A 134 19.77 -4.00 -0.86
N ALA A 135 18.74 -3.27 -0.44
CA ALA A 135 18.89 -2.02 0.32
C ALA A 135 19.55 -2.25 1.69
N ALA A 136 19.26 -3.35 2.37
CA ALA A 136 19.90 -3.69 3.64
C ALA A 136 21.41 -3.99 3.50
N VAL A 137 21.82 -4.56 2.36
CA VAL A 137 23.24 -4.86 2.07
C VAL A 137 23.96 -3.62 1.56
N VAL A 138 23.43 -3.00 0.50
CA VAL A 138 24.04 -1.86 -0.19
C VAL A 138 23.94 -0.58 0.64
N GLY A 139 22.85 -0.42 1.39
CA GLY A 139 22.60 0.75 2.24
C GLY A 139 23.44 0.78 3.52
N ARG A 140 24.21 -0.28 3.80
CA ARG A 140 25.16 -0.30 4.90
C ARG A 140 26.24 0.75 4.66
N ARG A 141 26.53 1.57 5.67
CA ARG A 141 27.46 2.70 5.53
C ARG A 141 28.81 2.34 4.91
N ASP A 142 29.45 1.26 5.38
CA ASP A 142 30.76 0.83 4.87
C ASP A 142 30.73 0.48 3.38
N VAL A 143 29.61 -0.08 2.92
CA VAL A 143 29.40 -0.43 1.50
C VAL A 143 29.20 0.84 0.69
N ILE A 144 28.42 1.81 1.18
CA ILE A 144 28.29 3.13 0.55
C ILE A 144 29.65 3.84 0.48
N GLU A 145 30.43 3.82 1.56
CA GLU A 145 31.75 4.43 1.61
C GLU A 145 32.68 3.79 0.57
N TRP A 146 32.65 2.47 0.44
CA TRP A 146 33.39 1.74 -0.57
C TRP A 146 32.94 2.07 -2.00
N ILE A 147 31.64 2.00 -2.30
CA ILE A 147 31.07 2.27 -3.64
C ILE A 147 31.34 3.72 -4.06
N THR A 148 31.27 4.66 -3.13
CA THR A 148 31.42 6.09 -3.43
C THR A 148 32.87 6.58 -3.32
N ASN A 149 33.85 5.68 -3.24
CA ASN A 149 35.27 6.02 -3.07
C ASN A 149 35.50 7.03 -1.94
N LYS A 150 34.86 6.80 -0.78
CA LYS A 150 34.90 7.64 0.42
C LYS A 150 34.33 9.06 0.24
N ARG A 151 33.58 9.33 -0.82
CA ARG A 151 32.89 10.63 -1.01
C ARG A 151 31.59 10.72 -0.20
N CYS A 152 30.88 9.61 -0.02
CA CYS A 152 29.68 9.52 0.80
C CYS A 152 29.87 8.51 1.94
N GLY A 153 29.00 8.55 2.95
CA GLY A 153 29.00 7.56 4.04
C GLY A 153 30.02 7.81 5.15
N LYS A 154 30.72 8.96 5.16
CA LYS A 154 31.55 9.34 6.32
C LYS A 154 30.70 9.58 7.56
N LEU A 155 31.21 9.16 8.72
CA LEU A 155 30.60 9.45 10.02
C LEU A 155 30.44 10.98 10.18
N GLY A 156 29.27 11.43 10.63
CA GLY A 156 28.94 12.85 10.83
C GLY A 156 28.42 13.60 9.61
N HIS A 157 28.36 12.98 8.42
CA HIS A 157 27.83 13.65 7.22
C HIS A 157 26.30 13.47 7.11
N HIS A 158 25.56 14.24 7.91
CA HIS A 158 24.11 14.12 8.03
C HIS A 158 23.31 14.52 6.77
N THR A 159 23.90 15.08 5.72
CA THR A 159 23.14 15.46 4.51
C THR A 159 22.99 14.32 3.49
N THR A 160 23.75 13.24 3.64
CA THR A 160 23.77 12.12 2.67
C THR A 160 22.44 11.37 2.61
N PHE A 161 21.68 11.31 3.71
CA PHE A 161 20.37 10.65 3.69
C PHE A 161 19.36 11.41 2.80
N LEU A 162 19.46 12.74 2.71
CA LEU A 162 18.56 13.55 1.88
C LEU A 162 18.81 13.27 0.39
N PHE A 163 20.08 13.27 -0.02
CA PHE A 163 20.46 12.94 -1.40
C PHE A 163 20.00 11.53 -1.79
N THR A 164 20.26 10.54 -0.93
CA THR A 164 19.87 9.15 -1.18
C THR A 164 18.34 8.96 -1.18
N ALA A 165 17.60 9.72 -0.37
CA ALA A 165 16.14 9.73 -0.42
C ALA A 165 15.63 10.25 -1.77
N ILE A 166 16.12 11.41 -2.23
CA ILE A 166 15.72 12.02 -3.51
C ILE A 166 16.09 11.09 -4.68
N LEU A 167 17.28 10.50 -4.64
CA LEU A 167 17.70 9.51 -5.64
C LEU A 167 16.77 8.30 -5.65
N SER A 168 16.39 7.78 -4.48
CA SER A 168 15.44 6.66 -4.37
C SER A 168 14.08 7.02 -4.96
N VAL A 169 13.55 8.21 -4.68
CA VAL A 169 12.30 8.73 -5.28
C VAL A 169 12.44 8.78 -6.80
N ALA A 170 13.51 9.39 -7.31
CA ALA A 170 13.76 9.52 -8.75
C ALA A 170 13.81 8.17 -9.44
N LEU A 171 14.57 7.21 -8.90
CA LEU A 171 14.68 5.85 -9.44
C LEU A 171 13.32 5.12 -9.47
N ASN A 172 12.52 5.25 -8.41
CA ASN A 172 11.19 4.65 -8.36
C ASN A 172 10.24 5.26 -9.41
N LEU A 173 10.25 6.59 -9.55
CA LEU A 173 9.42 7.28 -10.55
C LEU A 173 9.89 6.98 -11.98
N SER A 174 11.19 6.92 -12.22
CA SER A 174 11.76 6.52 -13.52
C SER A 174 11.40 5.09 -13.88
N ALA A 175 11.45 4.14 -12.94
CA ALA A 175 11.03 2.77 -13.17
C ALA A 175 9.52 2.70 -13.52
N ASN A 176 8.69 3.46 -12.83
CA ASN A 176 7.26 3.59 -13.17
C ASN A 176 7.08 4.23 -14.56
N LEU A 177 7.87 5.23 -14.92
CA LEU A 177 7.81 5.86 -16.24
C LEU A 177 8.17 4.89 -17.36
N ILE A 178 9.25 4.12 -17.19
CA ILE A 178 9.68 3.09 -18.15
C ILE A 178 8.59 2.05 -18.34
N ASN A 179 8.03 1.52 -17.24
CA ASN A 179 6.93 0.56 -17.31
C ASN A 179 5.72 1.14 -18.07
N ALA A 180 5.47 2.44 -17.94
CA ALA A 180 4.27 3.08 -18.49
C ALA A 180 4.46 3.31 -19.99
N ALA A 181 5.68 3.68 -20.38
CA ALA A 181 6.09 3.74 -21.78
C ALA A 181 6.02 2.35 -22.45
N ILE A 182 6.42 1.28 -21.76
CA ILE A 182 6.29 -0.10 -22.27
C ILE A 182 4.81 -0.45 -22.50
N ILE A 183 3.93 -0.19 -21.52
CA ILE A 183 2.49 -0.47 -21.67
C ILE A 183 1.91 0.30 -22.86
N ARG A 184 2.18 1.60 -22.97
CA ARG A 184 1.63 2.43 -24.05
C ARG A 184 2.08 1.99 -25.45
N ARG A 185 3.25 1.36 -25.58
CA ARG A 185 3.75 0.82 -26.86
C ARG A 185 3.01 -0.43 -27.34
N ASN A 186 2.28 -1.13 -26.45
CA ASN A 186 1.52 -2.30 -26.84
C ASN A 186 0.21 -1.90 -27.56
N PRO A 187 -0.16 -2.54 -28.68
CA PRO A 187 -1.42 -2.29 -29.37
C PRO A 187 -2.62 -2.40 -28.42
N GLY A 188 -3.55 -1.45 -28.51
CA GLY A 188 -4.71 -1.33 -27.61
C GLY A 188 -4.50 -0.43 -26.38
N PHE A 189 -3.26 -0.09 -26.00
CA PHE A 189 -2.97 0.76 -24.83
C PHE A 189 -2.41 2.15 -25.19
N GLN A 190 -2.47 2.53 -26.46
CA GLN A 190 -1.85 3.76 -26.99
C GLN A 190 -2.45 5.04 -26.38
N ASN A 191 -3.73 4.99 -25.99
CA ASN A 191 -4.49 6.10 -25.43
C ASN A 191 -4.29 6.27 -23.91
N VAL A 192 -3.53 5.39 -23.25
CA VAL A 192 -3.29 5.50 -21.81
C VAL A 192 -2.34 6.67 -21.54
N ASN A 193 -2.77 7.60 -20.68
CA ASN A 193 -1.95 8.72 -20.25
C ASN A 193 -0.78 8.21 -19.37
N ILE A 194 0.45 8.44 -19.81
CA ILE A 194 1.66 7.96 -19.11
C ILE A 194 1.75 8.53 -17.69
N GLY A 195 1.51 9.84 -17.51
CA GLY A 195 1.60 10.49 -16.21
C GLY A 195 0.60 9.91 -15.21
N SER A 196 -0.63 9.65 -15.67
CA SER A 196 -1.67 8.95 -14.91
C SER A 196 -1.19 7.58 -14.42
N LEU A 197 -0.57 6.80 -15.30
CA LEU A 197 -0.08 5.46 -14.96
C LEU A 197 1.12 5.50 -14.00
N VAL A 198 2.01 6.50 -14.14
CA VAL A 198 3.14 6.73 -13.23
C VAL A 198 2.64 7.06 -11.82
N LEU A 199 1.71 7.99 -11.70
CA LEU A 199 1.09 8.38 -10.42
C LEU A 199 0.33 7.21 -9.80
N PHE A 200 -0.41 6.45 -10.63
CA PHE A 200 -1.10 5.26 -10.19
C PHE A 200 -0.13 4.23 -9.61
N TRP A 201 0.98 3.93 -10.28
CA TRP A 201 1.98 3.00 -9.74
C TRP A 201 2.79 3.53 -8.56
N ALA A 202 2.84 4.85 -8.34
CA ALA A 202 3.42 5.42 -7.14
C ALA A 202 2.60 5.07 -5.88
N SER A 203 1.32 4.72 -6.02
CA SER A 203 0.44 4.24 -4.93
C SER A 203 0.67 2.78 -4.51
N ARG A 204 1.55 2.04 -5.21
CA ARG A 204 1.84 0.63 -4.89
C ARG A 204 2.39 0.48 -3.48
N PRO A 205 2.01 -0.59 -2.75
CA PRO A 205 2.60 -0.88 -1.47
C PRO A 205 4.10 -1.14 -1.62
N ARG A 206 4.90 -0.41 -0.86
CA ARG A 206 6.35 -0.56 -0.79
C ARG A 206 6.79 -0.98 0.60
N LEU A 207 7.81 -1.83 0.67
CA LEU A 207 8.42 -2.26 1.93
C LEU A 207 9.61 -1.37 2.35
N ALA A 208 9.80 -0.21 1.70
CA ALA A 208 10.93 0.68 1.98
C ALA A 208 10.95 1.16 3.44
N TRP A 209 9.79 1.40 4.04
CA TRP A 209 9.66 1.77 5.45
C TRP A 209 10.27 0.73 6.40
N ALA A 210 10.30 -0.55 6.04
CA ALA A 210 10.90 -1.60 6.87
C ALA A 210 12.41 -1.41 7.06
N ALA A 211 13.08 -0.66 6.18
CA ALA A 211 14.48 -0.28 6.38
C ALA A 211 14.66 0.60 7.62
N GLY A 212 13.62 1.30 8.08
CA GLY A 212 13.61 2.00 9.37
C GLY A 212 13.82 1.07 10.56
N ILE A 213 13.44 -0.21 10.47
CA ILE A 213 13.68 -1.22 11.51
C ILE A 213 15.19 -1.46 11.66
N LEU A 214 15.95 -1.38 10.55
CA LEU A 214 17.40 -1.58 10.57
C LEU A 214 18.14 -0.49 11.35
N VAL A 215 17.53 0.69 11.56
CA VAL A 215 18.13 1.75 12.41
C VAL A 215 18.37 1.25 13.84
N ARG A 216 17.56 0.31 14.32
CA ARG A 216 17.73 -0.34 15.64
C ARG A 216 18.84 -1.38 15.66
N VAL A 217 19.20 -1.91 14.49
CA VAL A 217 20.27 -2.88 14.37
C VAL A 217 21.59 -2.11 14.34
N GLN A 218 22.45 -2.32 15.34
CA GLN A 218 23.75 -1.63 15.45
C GLN A 218 23.63 -0.09 15.55
N SER A 219 22.63 0.39 16.30
CA SER A 219 22.42 1.82 16.57
C SER A 219 23.68 2.52 17.09
N ASP A 220 24.47 1.82 17.92
CA ASP A 220 25.69 2.36 18.55
C ASP A 220 26.76 2.79 17.54
N LYS A 221 26.72 2.23 16.33
CA LYS A 221 27.66 2.54 15.24
C LYS A 221 27.05 3.42 14.15
N GLU A 222 25.77 3.78 14.29
CA GLU A 222 24.98 4.54 13.31
C GLU A 222 25.04 3.98 11.88
N ILE A 223 25.30 2.67 11.72
CA ILE A 223 25.61 2.03 10.42
C ILE A 223 24.42 2.13 9.45
N TYR A 224 23.20 2.04 9.97
CA TYR A 224 21.97 2.03 9.19
C TYR A 224 21.13 3.30 9.36
N TRP A 225 21.61 4.30 10.10
CA TRP A 225 20.85 5.52 10.35
C TRP A 225 20.48 6.22 9.04
N SER A 226 21.48 6.44 8.16
CA SER A 226 21.28 7.12 6.87
C SER A 226 20.33 6.34 5.95
N LEU A 227 20.44 5.01 5.96
CA LEU A 227 19.54 4.13 5.19
C LEU A 227 18.10 4.25 5.69
N GLY A 228 17.87 4.14 7.00
CA GLY A 228 16.53 4.24 7.56
C GLY A 228 15.91 5.62 7.36
N ALA A 229 16.65 6.69 7.64
CA ALA A 229 16.19 8.06 7.44
C ALA A 229 15.85 8.35 5.98
N SER A 230 16.73 7.95 5.04
CA SER A 230 16.50 8.14 3.61
C SER A 230 15.31 7.31 3.10
N ALA A 231 15.15 6.07 3.56
CA ALA A 231 14.04 5.21 3.17
C ALA A 231 12.69 5.73 3.68
N ILE A 232 12.62 6.23 4.93
CA ILE A 232 11.42 6.86 5.48
C ILE A 232 11.08 8.13 4.68
N LEU A 233 12.07 9.00 4.42
CA LEU A 233 11.84 10.23 3.66
C LEU A 233 11.38 9.95 2.22
N ALA A 234 12.03 9.00 1.53
CA ALA A 234 11.63 8.59 0.20
C ALA A 234 10.19 8.04 0.18
N GLU A 235 9.83 7.24 1.20
CA GLU A 235 8.48 6.70 1.33
C GLU A 235 7.45 7.81 1.55
N ILE A 236 7.73 8.81 2.39
CA ILE A 236 6.84 9.97 2.59
C ILE A 236 6.60 10.69 1.26
N ILE A 237 7.65 11.01 0.50
CA ILE A 237 7.54 11.71 -0.78
C ILE A 237 6.72 10.88 -1.77
N LEU A 238 7.03 9.59 -1.91
CA LEU A 238 6.33 8.73 -2.85
C LEU A 238 4.88 8.43 -2.42
N GLN A 239 4.58 8.41 -1.12
CA GLN A 239 3.21 8.33 -0.62
C GLN A 239 2.44 9.61 -0.94
N ALA A 240 3.05 10.79 -0.82
CA ALA A 240 2.44 12.03 -1.24
C ALA A 240 2.12 12.02 -2.74
N VAL A 241 3.03 11.54 -3.59
CA VAL A 241 2.79 11.39 -5.04
C VAL A 241 1.67 10.38 -5.32
N GLY A 242 1.71 9.21 -4.69
CA GLY A 242 0.69 8.15 -4.85
C GLY A 242 -0.68 8.51 -4.26
N SER A 243 -0.73 9.45 -3.31
CA SER A 243 -1.95 9.87 -2.62
C SER A 243 -3.00 10.43 -3.57
N VAL A 244 -2.58 11.00 -4.71
CA VAL A 244 -3.48 11.55 -5.72
C VAL A 244 -4.49 10.51 -6.18
N TYR A 245 -4.04 9.30 -6.54
CA TYR A 245 -4.92 8.24 -7.03
C TYR A 245 -5.75 7.59 -5.93
N ILE A 246 -5.18 7.45 -4.73
CA ILE A 246 -5.91 6.95 -3.56
C ILE A 246 -7.04 7.93 -3.18
N GLY A 247 -6.75 9.22 -3.16
CA GLY A 247 -7.70 10.29 -2.88
C GLY A 247 -8.80 10.39 -3.92
N ILE A 248 -8.46 10.35 -5.21
CA ILE A 248 -9.44 10.27 -6.32
C ILE A 248 -10.37 9.08 -6.11
N THR A 249 -9.81 7.90 -5.81
CA THR A 249 -10.59 6.67 -5.60
C THR A 249 -11.51 6.78 -4.39
N GLY A 250 -11.02 7.30 -3.27
CA GLY A 250 -11.82 7.49 -2.06
C GLY A 250 -12.96 8.49 -2.28
N ASN A 251 -12.69 9.59 -2.97
CA ASN A 251 -13.69 10.62 -3.31
C ASN A 251 -14.72 10.11 -4.32
N TRP A 252 -14.29 9.30 -5.29
CA TRP A 252 -15.19 8.65 -6.26
C TRP A 252 -16.21 7.76 -5.54
N ALA A 253 -15.74 6.84 -4.70
CA ALA A 253 -16.62 5.96 -3.93
C ALA A 253 -17.58 6.73 -3.01
N ARG A 254 -17.15 7.86 -2.45
CA ARG A 254 -18.01 8.76 -1.66
C ARG A 254 -19.11 9.40 -2.52
N ARG A 255 -18.74 9.95 -3.69
CA ARG A 255 -19.67 10.64 -4.59
C ARG A 255 -20.74 9.70 -5.15
N TYR A 256 -20.38 8.44 -5.39
CA TYR A 256 -21.29 7.42 -5.94
C TYR A 256 -21.89 6.50 -4.89
N HIS A 257 -21.71 6.81 -3.59
CA HIS A 257 -22.26 6.05 -2.47
C HIS A 257 -21.86 4.57 -2.44
N PHE A 258 -20.71 4.22 -3.01
CA PHE A 258 -20.22 2.83 -3.06
C PHE A 258 -19.78 2.27 -1.69
N TYR A 259 -19.65 3.13 -0.67
CA TYR A 259 -19.45 2.68 0.71
C TYR A 259 -20.74 2.18 1.39
N LEU A 260 -21.92 2.47 0.83
CA LEU A 260 -23.17 2.00 1.41
C LEU A 260 -23.35 0.50 1.16
N ALA A 261 -23.85 -0.20 2.18
CA ALA A 261 -24.19 -1.60 2.06
C ALA A 261 -25.16 -1.83 0.88
N HIS A 262 -24.98 -2.95 0.17
CA HIS A 262 -25.81 -3.38 -0.94
C HIS A 262 -25.75 -2.54 -2.23
N HIS A 263 -24.96 -1.45 -2.28
CA HIS A 263 -24.85 -0.63 -3.50
C HIS A 263 -24.12 -1.32 -4.66
N LEU A 264 -23.35 -2.38 -4.40
CA LEU A 264 -22.54 -3.07 -5.40
C LEU A 264 -22.92 -4.55 -5.59
N ASP A 265 -23.97 -5.03 -4.93
CA ASP A 265 -24.31 -6.47 -4.88
C ASP A 265 -24.60 -7.08 -6.25
N ASN A 266 -25.19 -6.31 -7.17
CA ASN A 266 -25.54 -6.78 -8.51
C ASN A 266 -24.59 -6.28 -9.59
N VAL A 267 -23.46 -5.64 -9.22
CA VAL A 267 -22.46 -5.15 -10.15
C VAL A 267 -21.34 -6.18 -10.28
N PRO A 268 -20.87 -6.50 -11.50
CA PRO A 268 -19.69 -7.34 -11.69
C PRO A 268 -18.53 -6.81 -10.88
N HIS A 269 -17.84 -7.70 -10.18
CA HIS A 269 -16.70 -7.33 -9.34
C HIS A 269 -17.00 -6.28 -8.25
N GLY A 270 -18.26 -6.11 -7.85
CA GLY A 270 -18.66 -5.17 -6.80
C GLY A 270 -17.90 -5.37 -5.48
N ASN A 271 -17.68 -6.62 -5.08
CA ASN A 271 -16.89 -6.95 -3.89
C ASN A 271 -15.40 -6.55 -4.01
N ASP A 272 -14.83 -6.69 -5.21
CA ASP A 272 -13.43 -6.32 -5.48
C ASP A 272 -13.28 -4.79 -5.50
N ALA A 273 -14.26 -4.07 -6.04
CA ALA A 273 -14.34 -2.61 -5.95
C ALA A 273 -14.45 -2.13 -4.52
N LEU A 274 -15.31 -2.77 -3.71
CA LEU A 274 -15.45 -2.45 -2.29
C LEU A 274 -14.13 -2.65 -1.53
N LEU A 275 -13.36 -3.71 -1.86
CA LEU A 275 -12.03 -3.91 -1.31
C LEU A 275 -11.06 -2.79 -1.72
N MET A 276 -11.12 -2.34 -2.98
CA MET A 276 -10.31 -1.23 -3.47
C MET A 276 -10.64 0.08 -2.73
N TYR A 277 -11.93 0.43 -2.63
CA TYR A 277 -12.40 1.63 -1.95
C TYR A 277 -12.15 1.59 -0.45
N GLY A 278 -12.35 0.44 0.19
CA GLY A 278 -12.03 0.22 1.60
C GLY A 278 -10.54 0.41 1.89
N GLY A 279 -9.68 -0.09 1.01
CA GLY A 279 -8.23 0.16 1.08
C GLY A 279 -7.87 1.64 0.97
N ALA A 280 -8.51 2.36 0.03
CA ALA A 280 -8.31 3.79 -0.13
C ALA A 280 -8.76 4.59 1.11
N LEU A 281 -9.94 4.28 1.66
CA LEU A 281 -10.46 4.92 2.86
C LEU A 281 -9.57 4.67 4.08
N LEU A 282 -9.14 3.41 4.28
CA LEU A 282 -8.22 3.04 5.36
C LEU A 282 -6.92 3.82 5.27
N TRP A 283 -6.36 3.96 4.06
CA TRP A 283 -5.15 4.75 3.82
C TRP A 283 -5.36 6.23 4.15
N LEU A 284 -6.45 6.84 3.68
CA LEU A 284 -6.76 8.27 3.91
C LEU A 284 -6.94 8.57 5.40
N VAL A 285 -7.65 7.72 6.13
CA VAL A 285 -7.84 7.87 7.58
C VAL A 285 -6.50 7.74 8.31
N ALA A 286 -5.70 6.74 7.95
CA ALA A 286 -4.41 6.50 8.60
C ALA A 286 -3.41 7.63 8.36
N ILE A 287 -3.26 8.11 7.13
CA ILE A 287 -2.36 9.22 6.79
C ILE A 287 -2.88 10.54 7.34
N GLY A 288 -4.19 10.80 7.28
CA GLY A 288 -4.80 11.95 7.92
C GLY A 288 -4.50 11.98 9.42
N GLY A 289 -4.67 10.85 10.10
CA GLY A 289 -4.30 10.69 11.52
C GLY A 289 -2.81 10.92 11.78
N ALA A 290 -1.93 10.37 10.93
CA ALA A 290 -0.48 10.56 11.05
C ALA A 290 -0.06 12.03 10.86
N VAL A 291 -0.62 12.73 9.86
CA VAL A 291 -0.37 14.15 9.61
C VAL A 291 -0.87 15.01 10.77
N ILE A 292 -2.08 14.76 11.26
CA ILE A 292 -2.63 15.45 12.44
C ILE A 292 -1.71 15.24 13.64
N LYS A 293 -1.28 14.00 13.90
CA LYS A 293 -0.36 13.71 15.00
C LYS A 293 0.97 14.44 14.85
N ALA A 294 1.57 14.40 13.66
CA ALA A 294 2.82 15.10 13.38
C ALA A 294 2.68 16.61 13.61
N PHE A 295 1.57 17.20 13.14
CA PHE A 295 1.25 18.61 13.39
C PHE A 295 1.14 18.91 14.90
N LEU A 296 0.38 18.08 15.64
CA LEU A 296 0.19 18.24 17.09
C LEU A 296 1.48 18.09 17.89
N THR A 297 2.43 17.28 17.42
CA THR A 297 3.68 16.96 18.12
C THR A 297 4.78 17.96 17.83
N TYR A 298 4.97 18.29 16.54
CA TYR A 298 6.17 19.01 16.08
C TYR A 298 5.95 20.51 15.81
N THR A 299 4.72 21.01 15.88
CA THR A 299 4.46 22.45 15.74
C THR A 299 4.15 23.09 17.09
N SER A 300 4.60 24.33 17.32
CA SER A 300 4.30 25.06 18.56
C SER A 300 2.79 25.25 18.77
N VAL A 301 2.05 25.48 17.68
CA VAL A 301 0.57 25.56 17.70
C VAL A 301 -0.03 24.23 18.13
N GLY A 302 0.46 23.12 17.58
CA GLY A 302 0.07 21.78 17.97
C GLY A 302 0.33 21.48 19.44
N GLN A 303 1.50 21.87 19.96
CA GLN A 303 1.85 21.71 21.37
C GLN A 303 0.96 22.53 22.29
N LEU A 304 0.62 23.77 21.91
CA LEU A 304 -0.35 24.60 22.63
C LEU A 304 -1.75 23.97 22.63
N LEU A 305 -2.20 23.46 21.48
CA LEU A 305 -3.46 22.71 21.37
C LEU A 305 -3.44 21.47 22.24
N MET A 306 -2.34 20.71 22.27
CA MET A 306 -2.19 19.52 23.12
C MET A 306 -2.10 19.86 24.60
N ALA A 307 -1.56 21.02 25.00
CA ALA A 307 -1.57 21.48 26.38
C ALA A 307 -2.98 21.88 26.84
N GLY A 308 -3.72 22.60 25.98
CA GLY A 308 -5.13 22.93 26.21
C GLY A 308 -6.01 21.67 26.23
N LEU A 309 -5.86 20.81 25.22
CA LEU A 309 -6.50 19.51 25.14
C LEU A 309 -6.07 18.59 26.27
N GLY A 310 -4.84 18.66 26.79
CA GLY A 310 -4.37 17.88 27.94
C GLY A 310 -5.09 18.24 29.24
N THR A 311 -5.64 19.46 29.30
CA THR A 311 -6.50 19.90 30.40
C THR A 311 -7.92 19.33 30.23
N VAL A 312 -8.44 19.31 29.00
CA VAL A 312 -9.72 18.66 28.65
C VAL A 312 -9.61 17.12 28.64
N SER A 313 -8.44 16.57 28.36
CA SER A 313 -8.20 15.14 28.20
C SER A 313 -7.87 14.49 29.52
N ARG A 314 -7.38 15.20 30.53
CA ARG A 314 -7.41 14.68 31.92
C ARG A 314 -8.85 14.51 32.42
N PHE A 315 -9.79 15.30 31.90
CA PHE A 315 -11.22 15.14 32.14
C PHE A 315 -11.81 13.99 31.30
N SER A 316 -11.44 13.86 30.02
CA SER A 316 -11.91 12.76 29.15
C SER A 316 -11.17 11.43 29.34
N ALA A 317 -9.95 11.39 29.88
CA ALA A 317 -9.16 10.19 30.18
C ALA A 317 -9.80 9.37 31.30
N ARG A 318 -10.49 10.02 32.24
CA ARG A 318 -11.34 9.31 33.21
C ARG A 318 -12.51 8.62 32.52
N VAL A 319 -13.12 9.26 31.51
CA VAL A 319 -14.21 8.67 30.70
C VAL A 319 -13.68 7.57 29.76
N LEU A 320 -12.49 7.77 29.19
CA LEU A 320 -11.80 6.84 28.30
C LEU A 320 -11.21 5.64 29.04
N GLU A 321 -10.85 5.73 30.32
CA GLU A 321 -10.46 4.57 31.13
C GLU A 321 -11.62 3.58 31.28
N TYR A 322 -12.85 4.11 31.45
CA TYR A 322 -14.07 3.30 31.48
C TYR A 322 -14.37 2.67 30.11
N THR A 323 -14.20 3.41 29.01
CA THR A 323 -14.43 2.85 27.67
C THR A 323 -13.30 1.94 27.19
N TRP A 324 -12.06 2.14 27.62
CA TRP A 324 -10.91 1.25 27.39
C TRP A 324 -11.07 -0.08 28.09
N LYS A 325 -11.56 -0.10 29.34
CA LYS A 325 -11.93 -1.36 30.02
C LYS A 325 -13.01 -2.11 29.22
N LEU A 326 -14.00 -1.40 28.68
CA LEU A 326 -15.05 -1.98 27.85
C LEU A 326 -14.52 -2.51 26.49
N THR A 327 -13.67 -1.74 25.80
CA THR A 327 -13.07 -2.16 24.52
C THR A 327 -12.03 -3.25 24.69
N TYR A 328 -11.25 -3.25 25.77
CA TYR A 328 -10.34 -4.35 26.12
C TYR A 328 -11.12 -5.66 26.31
N TRP A 329 -12.26 -5.62 27.01
CA TRP A 329 -13.14 -6.79 27.12
C TRP A 329 -13.66 -7.29 25.76
N LEU A 330 -14.07 -6.37 24.88
CA LEU A 330 -14.53 -6.70 23.53
C LEU A 330 -13.39 -7.24 22.64
N LEU A 331 -12.19 -6.65 22.72
CA LEU A 331 -11.01 -7.03 21.95
C LEU A 331 -10.40 -8.35 22.44
N VAL A 332 -10.39 -8.63 23.74
CA VAL A 332 -10.01 -9.94 24.28
C VAL A 332 -11.01 -11.01 23.86
N GLY A 333 -12.32 -10.68 23.85
CA GLY A 333 -13.36 -11.54 23.27
C GLY A 333 -13.11 -11.84 21.79
N PHE A 334 -12.82 -10.80 21.01
CA PHE A 334 -12.52 -10.91 19.58
C PHE A 334 -11.19 -11.64 19.31
N ALA A 335 -10.14 -11.40 20.10
CA ALA A 335 -8.86 -12.09 19.98
C ALA A 335 -8.98 -13.57 20.33
N LYS A 336 -9.81 -13.95 21.33
CA LYS A 336 -10.13 -15.36 21.61
C LYS A 336 -10.87 -16.00 20.44
N PHE A 337 -11.79 -15.28 19.81
CA PHE A 337 -12.48 -15.72 18.59
C PHE A 337 -11.51 -15.91 17.41
N VAL A 338 -10.67 -14.90 17.13
CA VAL A 338 -9.65 -14.93 16.06
C VAL A 338 -8.61 -16.00 16.34
N TRP A 339 -8.17 -16.21 17.58
CA TRP A 339 -7.25 -17.31 17.94
C TRP A 339 -7.86 -18.69 17.68
N LYS A 340 -9.16 -18.86 17.99
CA LYS A 340 -9.90 -20.09 17.69
C LYS A 340 -10.03 -20.32 16.18
N TRP A 341 -10.17 -19.23 15.41
CA TRP A 341 -10.20 -19.26 13.95
C TRP A 341 -8.82 -19.50 13.32
N THR A 342 -7.77 -18.81 13.77
CA THR A 342 -6.39 -18.94 13.27
C THR A 342 -5.78 -20.28 13.63
N LYS A 343 -6.07 -20.88 14.78
CA LYS A 343 -5.63 -22.25 15.11
C LYS A 343 -6.20 -23.29 14.14
N LYS A 344 -7.36 -23.02 13.54
CA LYS A 344 -7.95 -23.84 12.47
C LYS A 344 -7.28 -23.58 11.10
N SER A 345 -6.76 -22.38 10.86
CA SER A 345 -6.09 -21.96 9.62
C SER A 345 -4.56 -22.17 9.59
N THR A 346 -3.87 -22.14 10.73
CA THR A 346 -2.40 -22.32 10.84
C THR A 346 -1.96 -23.77 10.64
N ILE A 347 -2.84 -24.75 10.84
CA ILE A 347 -2.59 -26.15 10.46
C ILE A 347 -2.44 -26.30 8.93
N VAL A 348 -3.09 -25.42 8.16
CA VAL A 348 -3.05 -25.43 6.69
C VAL A 348 -1.87 -24.61 6.16
N LEU A 349 -1.57 -23.43 6.74
CA LEU A 349 -0.45 -22.57 6.32
C LEU A 349 0.94 -22.97 6.86
N GLY A 350 1.00 -23.59 8.04
CA GLY A 350 2.27 -23.99 8.68
C GLY A 350 3.05 -25.03 7.87
N LYS A 351 2.35 -25.90 7.12
CA LYS A 351 2.98 -26.86 6.21
C LYS A 351 3.66 -26.19 5.00
N SER A 352 3.13 -25.07 4.52
CA SER A 352 3.68 -24.34 3.36
C SER A 352 4.88 -23.44 3.72
N ILE A 353 4.87 -22.83 4.91
CA ILE A 353 5.95 -21.96 5.38
C ILE A 353 7.20 -22.75 5.78
N LEU A 354 7.03 -23.91 6.44
CA LEU A 354 8.14 -24.79 6.81
C LEU A 354 8.91 -25.29 5.57
N TRP A 355 8.19 -25.51 4.46
CA TRP A 355 8.76 -25.86 3.17
C TRP A 355 9.60 -24.70 2.58
N GLY A 356 9.06 -23.47 2.58
CA GLY A 356 9.79 -22.29 2.10
C GLY A 356 11.03 -21.93 2.93
N TRP A 357 10.97 -22.07 4.26
CA TRP A 357 12.11 -21.80 5.14
C TRP A 357 13.29 -22.76 4.93
N ARG A 358 13.01 -24.01 4.55
CA ARG A 358 14.03 -25.02 4.21
C ARG A 358 14.82 -24.60 2.96
N TRP A 359 14.16 -24.05 1.95
CA TRP A 359 14.79 -23.55 0.72
C TRP A 359 15.62 -22.28 0.94
N ILE A 360 15.15 -21.35 1.79
CA ILE A 360 15.90 -20.11 2.09
C ILE A 360 17.18 -20.40 2.88
N LYS A 361 17.15 -21.31 3.86
CA LYS A 361 18.36 -21.71 4.60
C LYS A 361 19.41 -22.33 3.67
N ILE A 362 18.98 -23.19 2.74
CA ILE A 362 19.89 -23.78 1.74
C ILE A 362 20.48 -22.69 0.85
N GLY A 363 19.67 -21.75 0.34
CA GLY A 363 20.16 -20.66 -0.51
C GLY A 363 21.15 -19.71 0.17
N VAL A 364 20.86 -19.26 1.40
CA VAL A 364 21.71 -18.30 2.14
C VAL A 364 23.03 -18.93 2.58
N VAL A 365 23.02 -20.18 3.05
CA VAL A 365 24.25 -20.90 3.43
C VAL A 365 25.11 -21.14 2.20
N THR A 366 24.53 -21.52 1.06
CA THR A 366 25.28 -21.74 -0.19
C THR A 366 25.89 -20.44 -0.73
N ALA A 367 25.16 -19.32 -0.65
CA ALA A 367 25.66 -18.00 -1.06
C ALA A 367 26.78 -17.46 -0.14
N HIS A 368 26.68 -17.67 1.18
CA HIS A 368 27.75 -17.31 2.10
C HIS A 368 29.00 -18.17 1.92
N LEU A 369 28.86 -19.48 1.70
CA LEU A 369 30.00 -20.36 1.41
C LEU A 369 30.66 -20.01 0.07
N TYR A 370 29.89 -19.64 -0.95
CA TYR A 370 30.44 -19.17 -2.23
C TYR A 370 31.21 -17.84 -2.09
N PHE A 371 30.66 -16.89 -1.32
CA PHE A 371 31.30 -15.58 -1.09
C PHE A 371 32.58 -15.70 -0.25
N LEU A 372 32.57 -16.52 0.81
CA LEU A 372 33.75 -16.77 1.64
C LEU A 372 34.85 -17.49 0.85
N ARG A 373 34.50 -18.45 0.00
CA ARG A 373 35.47 -19.12 -0.89
C ARG A 373 36.15 -18.13 -1.84
N LYS A 374 35.38 -17.19 -2.40
CA LYS A 374 35.92 -16.15 -3.30
C LYS A 374 36.81 -15.12 -2.59
N ILE A 375 36.61 -14.88 -1.30
CA ILE A 375 37.48 -14.02 -0.49
C ILE A 375 38.77 -14.75 -0.09
N TYR A 376 38.69 -16.06 0.15
CA TYR A 376 39.84 -16.86 0.62
C TYR A 376 40.80 -17.30 -0.49
N ASP A 377 40.33 -17.37 -1.75
CA ASP A 377 41.15 -17.76 -2.91
C ASP A 377 42.04 -16.61 -3.47
N HIS A 378 42.24 -15.52 -2.72
CA HIS A 378 43.30 -14.57 -3.07
C HIS A 378 44.68 -15.16 -2.70
N PRO A 379 45.62 -15.27 -3.66
CA PRO A 379 46.95 -15.77 -3.36
C PRO A 379 47.62 -14.84 -2.35
N GLN A 380 48.05 -15.40 -1.22
CA GLN A 380 48.92 -14.73 -0.27
C GLN A 380 50.17 -14.25 -1.00
N GLN A 381 50.24 -12.95 -1.30
CA GLN A 381 51.51 -12.31 -1.59
C GLN A 381 52.32 -12.33 -0.30
N SER A 382 53.46 -13.02 -0.35
CA SER A 382 54.46 -13.08 0.70
C SER A 382 54.85 -11.67 1.15
N LEU A 383 54.54 -11.37 2.42
CA LEU A 383 54.97 -10.14 3.08
C LEU A 383 56.51 -10.08 3.16
N PRO A 384 57.12 -8.91 2.89
CA PRO A 384 58.55 -8.73 3.14
C PRO A 384 58.84 -8.80 4.64
N VAL A 385 59.94 -9.50 4.95
CA VAL A 385 60.51 -9.68 6.28
C VAL A 385 60.76 -8.32 6.95
N VAL A 386 60.15 -8.13 8.12
CA VAL A 386 60.31 -6.95 8.97
C VAL A 386 61.68 -7.02 9.68
N PRO A 387 62.53 -5.98 9.61
CA PRO A 387 63.77 -5.93 10.38
C PRO A 387 63.52 -5.74 11.88
N PRO A 388 64.44 -6.17 12.75
CA PRO A 388 64.28 -6.11 14.20
C PRO A 388 64.14 -4.66 14.69
N ARG A 389 63.19 -4.46 15.62
CA ARG A 389 62.95 -3.17 16.28
C ARG A 389 64.21 -2.72 17.05
N PRO A 390 64.62 -1.45 16.95
CA PRO A 390 65.58 -0.88 17.89
C PRO A 390 64.95 -0.77 19.28
N LYS A 391 65.77 -1.04 20.31
CA LYS A 391 65.44 -0.85 21.72
C LYS A 391 65.10 0.62 21.95
N TRP A 392 63.86 0.90 22.32
CA TRP A 392 63.46 2.20 22.80
C TRP A 392 64.15 2.48 24.13
N GLN A 393 65.06 3.46 24.14
CA GLN A 393 65.51 4.12 25.36
C GLN A 393 64.30 4.78 26.03
N GLN A 394 64.14 4.53 27.33
CA GLN A 394 63.31 5.34 28.22
C GLN A 394 63.83 6.78 28.18
N VAL A 395 63.17 7.62 27.39
CA VAL A 395 63.29 9.07 27.52
C VAL A 395 62.39 9.46 28.67
N ASN A 396 63.02 9.93 29.75
CA ASN A 396 62.36 10.59 30.86
C ASN A 396 61.54 11.77 30.32
N SER A 397 60.22 11.64 30.37
CA SER A 397 59.29 12.73 30.09
C SER A 397 59.43 13.80 31.18
N MET A 398 59.92 14.98 30.79
CA MET A 398 59.71 16.23 31.54
C MET A 398 58.20 16.44 31.79
N PRO A 399 57.80 16.95 32.97
CA PRO A 399 56.44 17.39 33.20
C PRO A 399 56.22 18.71 32.44
N LEU A 400 55.55 18.64 31.28
CA LEU A 400 54.92 19.83 30.72
C LEU A 400 53.61 20.06 31.49
N ASP A 401 53.67 20.97 32.46
CA ASP A 401 52.53 21.56 33.14
C ASP A 401 51.72 22.43 32.16
N LEU A 402 50.97 21.77 31.28
CA LEU A 402 49.94 22.40 30.48
C LEU A 402 48.69 22.52 31.33
N LYS A 403 48.60 23.65 32.02
CA LYS A 403 47.40 24.13 32.71
C LYS A 403 46.17 23.92 31.82
N PRO A 404 45.24 23.01 32.16
CA PRO A 404 44.06 22.79 31.35
C PRO A 404 43.26 24.08 31.28
N ARG A 405 43.03 24.61 30.07
CA ARG A 405 41.95 25.57 29.88
C ARG A 405 40.67 24.89 30.40
N PRO A 406 39.81 25.58 31.16
CA PRO A 406 38.49 25.07 31.53
C PRO A 406 37.63 24.98 30.26
N GLY A 407 37.89 23.95 29.47
CA GLY A 407 37.18 23.56 28.27
C GLY A 407 36.19 22.47 28.65
N PHE A 408 34.93 22.72 28.32
CA PHE A 408 33.78 21.86 28.60
C PHE A 408 34.09 20.36 28.53
N PRO A 409 33.67 19.57 29.54
CA PRO A 409 33.92 18.13 29.55
C PRO A 409 33.27 17.47 28.33
N PRO A 410 34.02 16.73 27.50
CA PRO A 410 33.50 16.06 26.29
C PRO A 410 32.39 15.05 26.60
N GLU A 411 32.30 14.60 27.85
CA GLU A 411 31.29 13.68 28.37
C GLU A 411 29.85 14.24 28.23
N ARG A 412 29.66 15.56 28.32
CA ARG A 412 28.32 16.18 28.27
C ARG A 412 27.70 16.20 26.86
N ARG A 413 28.51 16.09 25.80
CA ARG A 413 27.99 15.98 24.42
C ARG A 413 27.52 14.56 24.09
N GLN A 414 28.22 13.55 24.61
CA GLN A 414 27.86 12.15 24.36
C GLN A 414 26.53 11.79 25.03
N SER A 415 26.27 12.30 26.24
CA SER A 415 24.99 12.08 26.93
C SER A 415 23.81 12.72 26.20
N ALA A 416 23.94 13.98 25.76
CA ALA A 416 22.88 14.68 25.04
C ALA A 416 22.53 14.02 23.68
N GLN A 417 23.54 13.48 22.98
CA GLN A 417 23.33 12.78 21.72
C GLN A 417 22.67 11.41 21.93
N ALA A 418 23.03 10.69 23.01
CA ALA A 418 22.39 9.44 23.38
C ALA A 418 20.90 9.61 23.74
N ASP A 419 20.55 10.67 24.47
CA ASP A 419 19.16 10.97 24.86
C ASP A 419 18.31 11.35 23.64
N MET A 420 18.85 12.16 22.73
CA MET A 420 18.18 12.51 21.47
C MET A 420 17.93 11.26 20.61
N THR A 421 18.89 10.34 20.58
CA THR A 421 18.78 9.09 19.81
C THR A 421 17.72 8.16 20.39
N ARG A 422 17.61 8.04 21.72
CA ARG A 422 16.54 7.25 22.36
C ARG A 422 15.15 7.80 22.07
N SER A 423 14.96 9.10 22.25
CA SER A 423 13.68 9.77 21.93
C SER A 423 13.26 9.53 20.48
N PHE A 424 14.21 9.67 19.55
CA PHE A 424 13.99 9.39 18.14
C PHE A 424 13.65 7.92 17.86
N LEU A 425 14.26 6.96 18.56
CA LEU A 425 14.00 5.53 18.38
C LEU A 425 12.60 5.12 18.85
N ASP A 426 12.07 5.77 19.89
CA ASP A 426 10.69 5.56 20.36
C ASP A 426 9.68 6.16 19.37
N ASP A 427 9.99 7.35 18.84
CA ASP A 427 9.24 7.97 17.74
C ASP A 427 9.26 7.09 16.48
N ILE A 428 10.36 6.40 16.17
CA ILE A 428 10.44 5.50 15.01
C ILE A 428 9.41 4.37 15.11
N LEU A 429 9.26 3.68 16.25
CA LEU A 429 8.27 2.59 16.34
C LEU A 429 6.86 3.09 16.09
N LEU A 430 6.56 4.25 16.64
CA LEU A 430 5.29 4.89 16.46
C LEU A 430 5.05 5.26 15.00
N VAL A 431 6.06 5.85 14.34
CA VAL A 431 6.04 6.11 12.88
C VAL A 431 5.86 4.82 12.10
N MET A 432 6.55 3.74 12.45
CA MET A 432 6.40 2.42 11.79
C MET A 432 4.96 1.89 11.92
N MET A 433 4.33 2.02 13.09
CA MET A 433 2.91 1.68 13.25
C MET A 433 2.02 2.54 12.35
N PHE A 434 2.29 3.84 12.26
CA PHE A 434 1.57 4.75 11.37
C PHE A 434 1.82 4.48 9.89
N LEU A 435 2.93 3.84 9.51
CA LEU A 435 3.21 3.44 8.12
C LEU A 435 2.64 2.06 7.78
N MET A 436 2.43 1.19 8.78
CA MET A 436 1.88 -0.14 8.58
C MET A 436 0.40 -0.13 8.18
N ILE A 437 -0.43 0.73 8.77
CA ILE A 437 -1.86 0.82 8.43
C ILE A 437 -2.07 1.32 6.99
N PRO A 438 -1.44 2.42 6.54
CA PRO A 438 -1.45 2.83 5.14
C PRO A 438 -0.91 1.74 4.21
N PHE A 439 0.13 1.01 4.61
CA PHE A 439 0.65 -0.11 3.82
C PHE A 439 -0.41 -1.20 3.60
N ILE A 440 -1.16 -1.58 4.65
CA ILE A 440 -2.29 -2.51 4.52
C ILE A 440 -3.38 -1.93 3.61
N GLY A 441 -3.71 -0.64 3.76
CA GLY A 441 -4.65 0.07 2.90
C GLY A 441 -4.24 0.04 1.42
N GLN A 442 -2.96 0.24 1.12
CA GLN A 442 -2.41 0.14 -0.24
C GLN A 442 -2.51 -1.29 -0.80
N TRP A 443 -2.27 -2.32 0.01
CA TRP A 443 -2.46 -3.72 -0.42
C TRP A 443 -3.92 -4.04 -0.72
N MET A 444 -4.85 -3.59 0.12
CA MET A 444 -6.29 -3.75 -0.12
C MET A 444 -6.70 -3.03 -1.41
N PHE A 445 -6.26 -1.78 -1.56
CA PHE A 445 -6.47 -0.97 -2.77
C PHE A 445 -6.01 -1.72 -4.03
N TRP A 446 -4.76 -2.18 -4.05
CA TRP A 446 -4.19 -2.88 -5.19
C TRP A 446 -4.79 -4.26 -5.42
N THR A 447 -5.14 -5.00 -4.37
CA THR A 447 -5.78 -6.32 -4.50
C THR A 447 -7.17 -6.17 -5.11
N GLY A 448 -7.97 -5.21 -4.63
CA GLY A 448 -9.28 -4.91 -5.23
C GLY A 448 -9.15 -4.49 -6.69
N TYR A 449 -8.24 -3.56 -6.98
CA TYR A 449 -7.97 -3.13 -8.35
C TYR A 449 -7.56 -4.29 -9.27
N LEU A 450 -6.60 -5.13 -8.88
CA LEU A 450 -6.11 -6.22 -9.72
C LEU A 450 -7.14 -7.34 -9.92
N ARG A 451 -8.07 -7.52 -8.98
CA ARG A 451 -9.17 -8.49 -9.14
C ARG A 451 -10.23 -7.98 -10.11
N MET A 452 -10.53 -6.69 -10.06
CA MET A 452 -11.36 -6.05 -11.09
C MET A 452 -10.65 -6.10 -12.45
N ALA A 453 -9.43 -5.57 -12.54
CA ALA A 453 -8.69 -5.51 -13.79
C ALA A 453 -8.19 -6.88 -14.28
N GLY A 454 -8.26 -7.94 -13.47
CA GLY A 454 -7.75 -9.27 -13.79
C GLY A 454 -8.66 -10.09 -14.71
N SER A 455 -9.90 -9.65 -14.91
CA SER A 455 -10.82 -10.14 -15.94
C SER A 455 -10.64 -9.43 -17.30
N LEU A 456 -9.66 -8.49 -17.39
CA LEU A 456 -9.28 -7.75 -18.60
C LEU A 456 -7.93 -8.23 -19.13
#